data_AF-A0A840R250-F1
#
_entry.id   AF-A0A840R250-F1
#
_cell.length_a   1.000
_cell.length_b   1.000
_cell.length_c   1.000
_cell.angle_alpha   90.00
_cell.angle_beta   90.00
_cell.angle_gamma   90.00
#
_symmetry.space_group_name_H-M   'P 1'
#
loop_
_entity.id
_entity.type
_entity.pdbx_description
1 polymer ?
#
loop_
_entity_poly.entity_id
_entity_poly.type
_entity_poly.pdbx_seq_one_letter_code
_entity_poly.pdbx_strand_id
1 'polypeptide(L)' 'MNQEQMIKIDGKEYPLESLDNEAKNQLMNLRVADQKIAAVQQDLAMLQTARNAYAKALAESLPKVTQ' A
#
# COMPACT_ATOMS: atom_id res chain seq x y z
N MET A 1 2.63 -25.33 -25.38
CA MET A 1 1.96 -25.53 -24.08
C MET A 1 1.36 -24.19 -23.69
N ASN A 2 0.03 -24.04 -23.71
CA ASN A 2 -0.61 -22.82 -23.22
C ASN A 2 -0.66 -22.92 -21.70
N GLN A 3 0.06 -22.05 -21.00
CA GLN A 3 -0.11 -21.89 -19.56
C GLN A 3 -1.31 -20.98 -19.35
N GLU A 4 -2.40 -21.53 -18.82
CA GLU A 4 -3.54 -20.74 -18.37
C GLU A 4 -3.08 -19.80 -17.24
N GLN A 5 -3.23 -18.49 -17.44
CA GLN A 5 -2.93 -17.52 -16.41
C GLN A 5 -4.04 -17.59 -15.35
N MET A 6 -3.71 -18.14 -14.19
CA MET A 6 -4.59 -18.14 -13.02
C MET A 6 -4.39 -16.86 -12.22
N ILE A 7 -5.49 -16.28 -11.76
CA ILE A 7 -5.49 -15.17 -10.81
C ILE A 7 -6.21 -15.55 -9.54
N LYS A 8 -5.79 -14.96 -8.43
CA LYS A 8 -6.44 -15.17 -7.13
C LYS A 8 -7.29 -13.94 -6.78
N ILE A 9 -8.60 -14.13 -6.65
CA ILE A 9 -9.55 -13.12 -6.20
C ILE A 9 -10.24 -13.67 -4.95
N ASP A 10 -10.22 -12.92 -3.85
CA ASP A 10 -10.82 -13.32 -2.56
C ASP A 10 -10.42 -14.72 -2.08
N GLY A 11 -9.17 -15.09 -2.29
CA GLY A 11 -8.66 -16.39 -1.86
C GLY A 11 -8.93 -17.55 -2.83
N LYS A 12 -9.73 -17.35 -3.87
CA LYS A 12 -10.08 -18.36 -4.87
C LYS A 12 -9.32 -18.13 -6.19
N GLU A 13 -8.96 -19.22 -6.85
CA GLU A 13 -8.26 -19.18 -8.13
C GLU A 13 -9.25 -19.22 -9.29
N TYR A 14 -9.04 -18.35 -10.28
CA TYR A 14 -9.83 -18.25 -11.49
C TYR A 14 -8.92 -18.20 -12.71
N PRO A 15 -9.22 -18.94 -13.79
CA PRO A 15 -8.58 -18.71 -15.07
C PRO A 15 -8.90 -17.30 -15.56
N LEU A 16 -7.89 -16.52 -15.91
CA LEU A 16 -8.07 -15.15 -16.43
C LEU A 16 -8.99 -15.12 -17.67
N GLU A 17 -8.92 -16.16 -18.50
CA GLU A 17 -9.76 -16.29 -19.70
C GLU A 17 -11.23 -16.61 -19.39
N SER A 18 -11.53 -17.11 -18.19
CA SER A 18 -12.91 -17.35 -17.75
C SER A 18 -13.64 -16.09 -17.31
N LEU A 19 -12.92 -14.98 -17.14
CA LEU A 19 -13.49 -13.71 -16.73
C LEU A 19 -14.08 -12.97 -17.92
N ASP A 20 -15.26 -12.40 -17.72
CA ASP A 20 -15.84 -11.47 -18.68
C ASP A 20 -15.10 -10.12 -18.69
N ASN A 21 -15.47 -9.27 -19.65
CA ASN A 21 -14.83 -7.96 -19.83
C ASN A 21 -15.04 -7.04 -18.63
N GLU A 22 -16.16 -7.13 -17.93
CA GLU A 22 -16.44 -6.31 -16.76
C GLU A 22 -15.53 -6.71 -15.59
N ALA A 23 -15.43 -8.00 -15.31
CA ALA A 23 -14.54 -8.55 -14.30
C ALA A 23 -13.07 -8.20 -14.58
N LYS A 24 -12.64 -8.29 -15.85
CA LYS A 24 -11.28 -7.86 -16.26
C LYS A 24 -11.05 -6.36 -16.03
N ASN A 25 -12.04 -5.51 -16.31
CA ASN A 25 -11.95 -4.08 -16.05
C ASN A 25 -11.89 -3.77 -14.54
N GLN A 26 -12.71 -4.43 -13.73
CA GLN A 26 -12.67 -4.24 -12.28
C GLN A 26 -11.37 -4.75 -11.66
N LEU A 27 -10.83 -5.86 -12.15
CA LEU A 27 -9.50 -6.35 -11.75
C LEU A 27 -8.39 -5.31 -12.04
N MET A 28 -8.45 -4.65 -13.19
CA MET A 28 -7.51 -3.57 -13.51
C MET A 28 -7.67 -2.38 -12.56
N ASN A 29 -8.91 -1.95 -12.30
CA ASN A 29 -9.19 -0.86 -11.37
C ASN A 29 -8.67 -1.18 -9.96
N LEU A 30 -8.88 -2.41 -9.48
CA LEU A 30 -8.39 -2.88 -8.18
C LEU A 30 -6.86 -2.80 -8.11
N ARG A 31 -6.15 -3.31 -9.12
CA ARG A 31 -4.68 -3.25 -9.19
C ARG A 31 -4.16 -1.82 -9.15
N VAL A 32 -4.82 -0.89 -9.82
CA VAL A 32 -4.45 0.53 -9.79
C VAL A 32 -4.68 1.13 -8.40
N ALA A 33 -5.79 0.78 -7.73
CA ALA A 33 -6.05 1.21 -6.37
C ALA A 33 -4.98 0.68 -5.40
N ASP A 34 -4.64 -0.62 -5.49
CA ASP A 34 -3.62 -1.24 -4.65
C ASP A 34 -2.24 -0.58 -4.82
N GLN A 35 -1.85 -0.29 -6.07
CA GLN A 35 -0.59 0.43 -6.35
C GLN A 35 -0.57 1.82 -5.70
N LYS A 36 -1.68 2.56 -5.77
CA LYS A 36 -1.79 3.89 -5.14
C LYS A 36 -1.75 3.79 -3.62
N ILE A 37 -2.42 2.79 -3.04
CA ILE A 37 -2.38 2.54 -1.59
C ILE A 37 -0.95 2.27 -1.14
N ALA A 38 -0.22 1.40 -1.86
CA ALA A 38 1.17 1.09 -1.56
C ALA A 38 2.07 2.33 -1.61
N ALA A 39 1.89 3.19 -2.62
CA ALA A 39 2.64 4.45 -2.74
C ALA A 39 2.36 5.39 -1.55
N VAL A 40 1.10 5.57 -1.17
CA VAL A 40 0.72 6.40 -0.02
C VAL A 40 1.27 5.83 1.29
N GLN A 41 1.30 4.50 1.45
CA GLN A 41 1.90 3.86 2.62
C GLN A 41 3.40 4.14 2.71
N GLN A 42 4.11 4.16 1.58
CA GLN A 42 5.52 4.53 1.52
C GLN A 42 5.74 5.99 1.96
N ASP A 43 4.95 6.92 1.42
CA ASP A 43 5.00 8.33 1.81
C ASP A 43 4.69 8.51 3.31
N LEU A 44 3.69 7.78 3.82
CA LEU A 44 3.34 7.80 5.23
C LEU A 44 4.50 7.32 6.12
N ALA A 45 5.21 6.26 5.74
CA ALA A 45 6.36 5.76 6.50
C ALA A 45 7.50 6.80 6.55
N MET A 46 7.75 7.49 5.43
CA MET A 46 8.71 8.59 5.37
C MET A 46 8.30 9.74 6.30
N LEU A 47 7.04 10.16 6.25
CA LEU A 47 6.51 11.24 7.09
C LEU A 47 6.54 10.87 8.58
N GLN A 48 6.24 9.62 8.94
CA GLN A 48 6.34 9.12 10.31
C GLN A 48 7.78 9.19 10.84
N THR A 49 8.76 8.86 10.00
CA THR A 49 10.19 8.97 10.35
C THR A 49 10.57 10.43 10.60
N ALA A 50 10.19 11.34 9.71
CA ALA A 50 10.44 12.78 9.87
C ALA A 50 9.80 13.33 11.15
N ARG A 51 8.52 13.00 11.39
CA ARG A 51 7.81 13.39 12.62
C ARG A 51 8.55 12.94 13.88
N ASN A 52 9.01 11.68 13.92
CA ASN A 52 9.75 11.15 15.07
C ASN A 52 11.08 11.90 15.28
N ALA A 53 11.80 12.22 14.20
CA ALA A 53 13.02 13.01 14.27
C ALA A 53 12.76 14.42 14.82
N TYR A 54 11.70 15.10 14.34
CA TYR A 54 11.32 16.42 14.84
C TYR A 54 10.86 16.40 16.29
N ALA A 55 10.12 15.37 16.71
CA ALA A 55 9.71 15.20 18.11
C ALA A 55 10.92 15.05 19.03
N LYS A 56 11.94 14.29 18.61
CA LYS A 56 13.20 14.14 19.35
C LYS A 56 13.95 15.47 19.44
N ALA A 57 14.13 16.18 18.32
CA ALA A 57 14.82 17.47 18.31
C ALA A 57 14.09 18.52 19.16
N LEU A 58 12.76 18.52 19.15
CA LEU A 58 11.96 19.36 20.02
C LEU A 58 12.22 19.03 21.49
N ALA A 59 12.15 17.75 21.88
CA ALA A 59 12.40 17.33 23.26
C ALA A 59 13.80 17.73 23.77
N GLU A 60 14.81 17.68 22.90
CA GLU A 60 16.17 18.15 23.21
C GLU A 60 16.27 19.68 23.38
N SER A 61 15.37 20.42 22.72
CA SER A 61 15.33 21.89 22.77
C SER A 61 14.46 22.44 23.91
N LEU A 62 13.65 21.60 24.56
CA LEU A 62 12.81 22.01 25.67
C LEU A 62 13.65 22.29 26.93
N PRO A 63 13.25 23.26 27.77
CA PRO A 63 13.89 23.49 29.06
C PRO A 63 13.86 22.19 29.88
N LYS A 64 15.03 21.76 30.36
CA LYS A 64 15.09 20.65 31.32
C LYS A 64 14.48 21.16 32.62
N VAL A 65 13.33 20.62 32.99
CA VAL A 65 12.77 20.85 34.32
C VAL A 65 13.69 20.12 35.30
N THR A 66 14.68 20.84 35.84
CA THR A 66 15.38 20.43 37.06
C THR A 66 14.33 20.40 38.17
N GLN A 67 13.95 19.19 38.58
CA GLN A 67 13.24 18.97 39.84
C GLN A 67 14.21 19.14 41.00
#